data_AF-A0A2E0QU65-F1
#
_entry.id   AF-A0A2E0QU65-F1
#
_cell.length_a   1.000
_cell.length_b   1.000
_cell.length_c   1.000
_cell.angle_alpha   90.00
_cell.angle_beta   90.00
_cell.angle_gamma   90.00
#
_symmetry.space_group_name_H-M   'P 1'
#
loop_
_entity.id
_entity.type
_entity.pdbx_description
1 polymer ?
#
loop_
_entity_poly.entity_id
_entity_poly.type
_entity_poly.pdbx_seq_one_letter_code
_entity_poly.pdbx_strand_id
1 'polypeptide(L)'
;MLLLGVLVFIGATAAKTESEWVTVEREFWRVKFPPEFGEDARAVDTMMDRATKELSTLFGEPDPARLLDTTVVEVMTHPDGCRHASYSHASMESNMRWDGYQARIHLLAPSIFSQYAVGRTSPTDAVDTYYRILLHEYSSVFVQRLILSKGGGWQYHQADPWFLQGFDEFIASRGADGERFTERLEKRLAPIRRQPDRVKFAKDIRVSDPYGDGFAVVAFLHETFGPDAVRKIWLSPERSFSRAVESTLGTDYPNLQAKWREWLTKET
;
A
#
# COMPACT_ATOMS: atom_id res chain seq x y z
N MET A 1 42.64 -12.88 44.48
CA MET A 1 43.22 -12.90 43.12
C MET A 1 42.15 -12.38 42.18
N LEU A 2 42.42 -11.29 41.46
CA LEU A 2 41.43 -10.44 40.77
C LEU A 2 40.63 -11.17 39.67
N LEU A 3 39.30 -11.01 39.68
CA LEU A 3 38.46 -11.18 38.49
C LEU A 3 38.50 -9.87 37.68
N LEU A 4 38.95 -9.97 36.43
CA LEU A 4 38.85 -8.91 35.42
C LEU A 4 37.38 -8.88 34.92
N GLY A 5 36.62 -7.87 35.31
CA GLY A 5 35.32 -7.58 34.72
C GLY A 5 35.49 -6.78 33.43
N VAL A 6 35.21 -7.38 32.28
CA VAL A 6 35.09 -6.66 31.01
C VAL A 6 33.74 -5.95 31.01
N LEU A 7 33.76 -4.62 31.21
CA LEU A 7 32.61 -3.77 30.92
C LEU A 7 32.50 -3.61 29.40
N VAL A 8 31.49 -4.23 28.80
CA VAL A 8 31.06 -3.91 27.43
C VAL A 8 30.22 -2.64 27.51
N PHE A 9 30.81 -1.51 27.13
CA PHE A 9 30.06 -0.28 26.87
C PHE A 9 29.30 -0.47 25.56
N ILE A 10 28.00 -0.78 25.66
CA ILE A 10 27.07 -0.56 24.55
C ILE A 10 26.86 0.95 24.51
N GLY A 11 27.63 1.64 23.67
CA GLY A 11 27.44 3.06 23.41
C GLY A 11 26.07 3.25 22.78
N ALA A 12 25.13 3.85 23.52
CA ALA A 12 23.91 4.39 22.92
C ALA A 12 24.35 5.54 22.01
N THR A 13 24.44 5.28 20.71
CA THR A 13 24.58 6.35 19.71
C THR A 13 23.32 7.21 19.79
N ALA A 14 23.49 8.50 20.08
CA ALA A 14 22.39 9.45 20.05
C ALA A 14 21.71 9.37 18.68
N ALA A 15 20.38 9.22 18.67
CA ALA A 15 19.62 9.19 17.43
C ALA A 15 19.88 10.50 16.67
N LYS A 16 20.38 10.39 15.42
CA LYS A 16 20.58 11.55 14.55
C LYS A 16 19.26 12.24 14.29
N THR A 17 19.30 13.56 14.25
CA THR A 17 18.12 14.39 13.96
C THR A 17 17.81 14.36 12.46
N GLU A 18 16.53 14.46 12.06
CA GLU A 18 16.15 14.48 10.62
C GLU A 18 16.85 15.60 9.83
N SER A 19 17.29 16.68 10.50
CA SER A 19 18.08 17.76 9.90
C SER A 19 19.46 17.34 9.39
N GLU A 20 19.95 16.17 9.82
CA GLU A 20 21.25 15.62 9.41
C GLU A 20 21.10 14.58 8.28
N TRP A 21 19.88 14.34 7.81
CA TRP A 21 19.60 13.34 6.78
C TRP A 21 19.93 13.87 5.38
N VAL A 22 20.46 12.98 4.56
CA VAL A 22 20.73 13.22 3.14
C VAL A 22 19.46 13.02 2.35
N THR A 23 19.31 13.78 1.26
CA THR A 23 18.18 13.67 0.34
C THR A 23 18.70 13.28 -1.05
N VAL A 24 18.13 12.24 -1.64
CA VAL A 24 18.23 11.95 -3.09
C VAL A 24 16.95 12.45 -3.73
N GLU A 25 17.06 13.41 -4.64
CA GLU A 25 15.91 14.02 -5.33
C GLU A 25 15.73 13.43 -6.73
N ARG A 26 14.48 13.10 -7.06
CA ARG A 26 13.99 12.74 -8.40
C ARG A 26 12.89 13.72 -8.79
N GLU A 27 12.36 13.53 -10.00
CA GLU A 27 11.30 14.39 -10.54
C GLU A 27 10.03 14.38 -9.67
N PHE A 28 9.59 13.21 -9.18
CA PHE A 28 8.30 13.05 -8.48
C PHE A 28 8.40 12.57 -7.02
N TRP A 29 9.59 12.20 -6.57
CA TRP A 29 9.82 11.78 -5.19
C TRP A 29 11.23 12.18 -4.73
N ARG A 30 11.43 12.14 -3.41
CA ARG A 30 12.74 12.25 -2.81
C ARG A 30 12.90 11.22 -1.69
N VAL A 31 14.07 10.58 -1.64
CA VAL A 31 14.40 9.62 -0.59
C VAL A 31 15.26 10.33 0.45
N LYS A 32 14.82 10.33 1.71
CA LYS A 32 15.51 10.93 2.85
C LYS A 32 16.01 9.86 3.80
N PHE A 33 17.28 9.93 4.17
CA PHE A 33 17.98 8.86 4.90
C PHE A 33 19.18 9.38 5.71
N PRO A 34 19.58 8.71 6.81
CA PRO A 34 20.84 9.02 7.48
C PRO A 34 22.04 8.68 6.56
N PRO A 35 23.13 9.49 6.52
CA PRO A 35 24.22 9.35 5.55
C PRO A 35 24.79 7.92 5.37
N GLU A 36 24.86 7.14 6.44
CA GLU A 36 25.37 5.76 6.49
C GLU A 36 24.47 4.74 5.75
N PHE A 37 23.22 5.09 5.43
CA PHE A 37 22.25 4.24 4.73
C PHE A 37 22.14 4.58 3.23
N GLY A 38 23.23 5.07 2.61
CA GLY A 38 23.21 5.47 1.20
C GLY A 38 22.93 4.35 0.20
N GLU A 39 23.29 3.11 0.50
CA GLU A 39 22.94 1.93 -0.32
C GLU A 39 21.45 1.62 -0.24
N ASP A 40 20.90 1.65 0.96
CA ASP A 40 19.50 1.47 1.26
C ASP A 40 18.63 2.53 0.55
N ALA A 41 19.07 3.78 0.53
CA ALA A 41 18.40 4.84 -0.21
C ALA A 41 18.35 4.59 -1.72
N ARG A 42 19.44 4.07 -2.31
CA ARG A 42 19.47 3.69 -3.74
C ARG A 42 18.55 2.51 -4.05
N ALA A 43 18.46 1.54 -3.14
CA ALA A 43 17.52 0.42 -3.27
C ALA A 43 16.07 0.92 -3.27
N VAL A 44 15.72 1.80 -2.32
CA VAL A 44 14.39 2.42 -2.26
C VAL A 44 14.09 3.26 -3.49
N ASP A 45 15.04 4.04 -3.98
CA ASP A 45 14.88 4.83 -5.21
C ASP A 45 14.59 3.93 -6.43
N THR A 46 15.31 2.82 -6.58
CA THR A 46 15.05 1.82 -7.62
C THR A 46 13.66 1.18 -7.49
N MET A 47 13.22 0.94 -6.25
CA MET A 47 11.89 0.42 -5.98
C MET A 47 10.79 1.45 -6.28
N MET A 48 11.02 2.74 -6.03
CA MET A 48 10.07 3.81 -6.39
C MET A 48 9.88 3.94 -7.90
N ASP A 49 10.97 3.83 -8.67
CA ASP A 49 10.91 3.74 -10.13
C ASP A 49 10.04 2.57 -10.59
N ARG A 50 10.26 1.39 -9.98
CA ARG A 50 9.48 0.18 -10.27
C ARG A 50 8.00 0.38 -9.92
N ALA A 51 7.70 0.91 -8.73
CA ALA A 51 6.35 1.15 -8.25
C ALA A 51 5.57 2.12 -9.14
N THR A 52 6.23 3.18 -9.61
CA THR A 52 5.62 4.15 -10.54
C THR A 52 5.25 3.49 -11.88
N LYS A 53 6.12 2.63 -12.42
CA LYS A 53 5.82 1.87 -13.65
C LYS A 53 4.68 0.87 -13.47
N GLU A 54 4.62 0.19 -12.33
CA GLU A 54 3.55 -0.75 -12.01
C GLU A 54 2.20 -0.05 -11.88
N LEU A 55 2.14 1.06 -11.14
CA LEU A 55 0.93 1.89 -11.06
C LEU A 55 0.49 2.38 -12.43
N SER A 56 1.44 2.79 -13.29
CA SER A 56 1.13 3.26 -14.65
C SER A 56 0.55 2.15 -15.51
N THR A 57 1.08 0.93 -15.38
CA THR A 57 0.57 -0.24 -16.10
C THR A 57 -0.83 -0.63 -15.61
N LEU A 58 -1.10 -0.54 -14.31
CA LEU A 58 -2.37 -0.96 -13.72
C LEU A 58 -3.50 0.05 -13.94
N PHE A 59 -3.20 1.35 -13.93
CA PHE A 59 -4.22 2.39 -14.07
C PHE A 59 -4.37 2.92 -15.50
N GLY A 60 -3.33 2.83 -16.33
CA GLY A 60 -3.28 3.51 -17.62
C GLY A 60 -3.40 5.03 -17.42
N GLU A 61 -4.46 5.61 -17.97
CA GLU A 61 -4.75 7.05 -17.83
C GLU A 61 -5.57 7.39 -16.57
N PRO A 62 -5.42 8.58 -15.95
CA PRO A 62 -4.33 9.52 -16.17
C PRO A 62 -2.99 8.91 -15.77
N ASP A 63 -1.97 9.18 -16.57
CA ASP A 63 -0.59 8.76 -16.30
C ASP A 63 -0.19 9.15 -14.86
N PRO A 64 0.21 8.19 -14.00
CA PRO A 64 0.69 8.47 -12.66
C PRO A 64 1.82 9.49 -12.59
N ALA A 65 2.75 9.51 -13.56
CA ALA A 65 3.80 10.51 -13.60
C ALA A 65 3.21 11.93 -13.65
N ARG A 66 2.18 12.14 -14.46
CA ARG A 66 1.49 13.43 -14.60
C ARG A 66 0.68 13.82 -13.37
N LEU A 67 0.05 12.85 -12.70
CA LEU A 67 -0.69 13.12 -11.46
C LEU A 67 0.24 13.51 -10.30
N LEU A 68 1.47 12.99 -10.32
CA LEU A 68 2.47 13.18 -9.28
C LEU A 68 3.42 14.36 -9.56
N ASP A 69 3.41 14.97 -10.75
CA ASP A 69 4.20 16.15 -11.11
C ASP A 69 4.03 17.34 -10.13
N THR A 70 2.86 17.45 -9.51
CA THR A 70 2.56 18.49 -8.50
C THR A 70 2.60 17.99 -7.07
N THR A 71 3.26 16.84 -6.87
CA THR A 71 3.29 16.10 -5.60
C THR A 71 4.72 15.88 -5.16
N VAL A 72 5.04 16.29 -3.94
CA VAL A 72 6.30 15.89 -3.31
C VAL A 72 6.04 14.66 -2.45
N VAL A 73 6.50 13.49 -2.91
CA VAL A 73 6.53 12.27 -2.09
C VAL A 73 7.90 12.16 -1.43
N GLU A 74 7.95 12.30 -0.11
CA GLU A 74 9.16 12.02 0.67
C GLU A 74 9.13 10.57 1.17
N VAL A 75 10.11 9.76 0.78
CA VAL A 75 10.29 8.42 1.35
C VAL A 75 11.37 8.48 2.41
N MET A 76 10.98 8.30 3.67
CA MET A 76 11.83 8.39 4.85
C MET A 76 12.33 6.99 5.23
N THR A 77 13.63 6.72 5.13
CA THR A 77 14.22 5.42 5.50
C THR A 77 14.87 5.48 6.89
N HIS A 78 14.20 4.88 7.86
CA HIS A 78 14.58 4.93 9.27
C HIS A 78 15.63 3.88 9.61
N PRO A 79 16.69 4.25 10.34
CA PRO A 79 17.76 3.32 10.74
C PRO A 79 17.33 2.32 11.82
N ASP A 80 16.22 2.58 12.50
CA ASP A 80 15.70 1.78 13.61
C ASP A 80 14.17 1.82 13.63
N GLY A 81 13.57 0.87 14.36
CA GLY A 81 12.14 0.88 14.64
C GLY A 81 11.69 2.14 15.38
N CYS A 82 10.63 2.77 14.87
CA CYS A 82 10.01 3.95 15.48
C CYS A 82 8.47 3.84 15.40
N ARG A 83 7.77 4.85 15.92
CA ARG A 83 6.29 4.86 15.88
C ARG A 83 5.70 4.90 14.46
N HIS A 84 6.50 5.28 13.46
CA HIS A 84 6.09 5.41 12.07
C HIS A 84 6.55 4.24 11.19
N ALA A 85 7.54 3.46 11.64
CA ALA A 85 8.17 2.42 10.83
C ALA A 85 8.70 1.28 11.72
N SER A 86 8.36 0.04 11.37
CA SER A 86 8.89 -1.18 11.96
C SER A 86 8.88 -2.33 10.93
N TYR A 87 9.36 -3.51 11.30
CA TYR A 87 9.33 -4.68 10.42
C TYR A 87 7.91 -5.04 9.93
N SER A 88 6.88 -4.75 10.72
CA SER A 88 5.48 -5.08 10.39
C SER A 88 4.61 -3.85 10.16
N HIS A 89 5.19 -2.66 10.07
CA HIS A 89 4.43 -1.42 9.99
C HIS A 89 5.20 -0.38 9.17
N ALA A 90 4.54 0.17 8.16
CA ALA A 90 4.89 1.44 7.56
C ALA A 90 3.75 2.41 7.83
N SER A 91 4.02 3.70 7.71
CA SER A 91 2.98 4.71 7.76
C SER A 91 3.16 5.69 6.62
N MET A 92 2.03 6.17 6.11
CA MET A 92 1.97 7.27 5.17
C MET A 92 1.19 8.42 5.78
N GLU A 93 1.78 9.60 5.69
CA GLU A 93 1.16 10.86 6.10
C GLU A 93 1.00 11.73 4.85
N SER A 94 -0.14 12.41 4.72
CA SER A 94 -0.35 13.35 3.61
C SER A 94 -1.03 14.62 4.09
N ASN A 95 -0.75 15.71 3.38
CA ASN A 95 -1.44 16.98 3.59
C ASN A 95 -1.56 17.77 2.29
N MET A 96 -2.69 18.45 2.17
CA MET A 96 -2.85 19.53 1.18
C MET A 96 -2.23 20.79 1.77
N ARG A 97 -1.26 21.36 1.07
CA ARG A 97 -0.69 22.67 1.37
C ARG A 97 -1.07 23.66 0.27
N TRP A 98 -0.79 24.94 0.52
CA TRP A 98 -1.05 26.00 -0.45
C TRP A 98 -0.17 25.88 -1.71
N ASP A 99 0.99 25.22 -1.60
CA ASP A 99 1.96 24.98 -2.67
C ASP A 99 1.81 23.60 -3.33
N GLY A 100 0.83 22.79 -2.91
CA GLY A 100 0.54 21.49 -3.50
C GLY A 100 0.26 20.40 -2.48
N TYR A 101 0.12 19.18 -2.99
CA TYR A 101 -0.05 18.00 -2.14
C TYR A 101 1.34 17.47 -1.74
N GLN A 102 1.52 17.17 -0.46
CA GLN A 102 2.72 16.51 0.04
C GLN A 102 2.33 15.20 0.71
N ALA A 103 3.16 14.17 0.51
CA ALA A 103 3.06 12.91 1.22
C ALA A 103 4.42 12.46 1.75
N ARG A 104 4.41 11.76 2.88
CA ARG A 104 5.56 11.14 3.49
C ARG A 104 5.27 9.67 3.70
N ILE A 105 6.15 8.81 3.21
CA ILE A 105 6.10 7.37 3.44
C ILE A 105 7.27 7.02 4.35
N HIS A 106 6.97 6.49 5.54
CA HIS A 106 7.97 6.11 6.53
C HIS A 106 8.18 4.60 6.50
N LEU A 107 9.43 4.19 6.22
CA LEU A 107 9.84 2.80 6.13
C LEU A 107 11.10 2.57 6.97
N LEU A 108 11.31 1.34 7.41
CA LEU A 108 12.65 0.96 7.87
C LEU A 108 13.62 1.00 6.69
N ALA A 109 14.90 1.25 6.96
CA ALA A 109 15.93 1.07 5.95
C ALA A 109 15.99 -0.41 5.52
N PRO A 110 16.09 -0.74 4.20
CA PRO A 110 16.08 -2.11 3.71
C PRO A 110 17.05 -3.07 4.42
N SER A 111 18.26 -2.63 4.74
CA SER A 111 19.25 -3.45 5.47
C SER A 111 18.77 -3.81 6.88
N ILE A 112 18.10 -2.87 7.57
CA ILE A 112 17.53 -3.06 8.91
C ILE A 112 16.31 -3.97 8.85
N PHE A 113 15.42 -3.73 7.89
CA PHE A 113 14.28 -4.60 7.64
C PHE A 113 14.72 -6.05 7.40
N SER A 114 15.73 -6.23 6.56
CA SER A 114 16.26 -7.55 6.19
C SER A 114 16.77 -8.31 7.42
N GLN A 115 17.45 -7.65 8.36
CA GLN A 115 17.92 -8.27 9.61
C GLN A 115 16.77 -8.87 10.42
N TYR A 116 15.63 -8.19 10.51
CA TYR A 116 14.43 -8.73 11.16
C TYR A 116 13.76 -9.86 10.35
N ALA A 117 13.89 -9.83 9.02
CA ALA A 117 13.30 -10.80 8.11
C ALA A 117 14.05 -12.15 8.08
N VAL A 118 15.38 -12.17 8.24
CA VAL A 118 16.23 -13.38 8.15
C VAL A 118 15.79 -14.50 9.10
N GLY A 119 15.13 -14.18 10.23
CA GLY A 119 14.58 -15.18 11.16
C GLY A 119 13.19 -15.71 10.81
N ARG A 120 12.56 -15.22 9.73
CA ARG A 120 11.13 -15.44 9.43
C ARG A 120 10.85 -15.82 7.98
N THR A 121 11.70 -15.40 7.02
CA THR A 121 11.50 -15.62 5.58
C THR A 121 12.84 -15.77 4.85
N SER A 122 12.81 -16.19 3.58
CA SER A 122 14.03 -16.15 2.74
C SER A 122 14.44 -14.70 2.41
N PRO A 123 15.70 -14.43 2.01
CA PRO A 123 16.15 -13.10 1.60
C PRO A 123 15.36 -12.52 0.42
N THR A 124 15.01 -13.34 -0.58
CA THR A 124 14.16 -12.91 -1.70
C THR A 124 12.77 -12.51 -1.21
N ASP A 125 12.18 -13.30 -0.31
CA ASP A 125 10.88 -12.97 0.28
C ASP A 125 10.94 -11.69 1.13
N ALA A 126 12.09 -11.37 1.73
CA ALA A 126 12.29 -10.14 2.49
C ALA A 126 12.27 -8.91 1.58
N VAL A 127 12.97 -8.96 0.44
CA VAL A 127 12.96 -7.88 -0.57
C VAL A 127 11.57 -7.71 -1.17
N ASP A 128 10.89 -8.81 -1.54
CA ASP A 128 9.52 -8.76 -2.04
C ASP A 128 8.55 -8.19 -1.03
N THR A 129 8.70 -8.57 0.25
CA THR A 129 7.83 -8.06 1.32
C THR A 129 8.08 -6.58 1.56
N TYR A 130 9.34 -6.13 1.56
CA TYR A 130 9.67 -4.72 1.67
C TYR A 130 9.05 -3.92 0.53
N TYR A 131 9.24 -4.40 -0.70
CA TYR A 131 8.70 -3.75 -1.89
C TYR A 131 7.17 -3.70 -1.87
N ARG A 132 6.50 -4.78 -1.42
CA ARG A 132 5.05 -4.81 -1.23
C ARG A 132 4.60 -3.73 -0.26
N ILE A 133 5.28 -3.55 0.87
CA ILE A 133 4.95 -2.52 1.86
C ILE A 133 5.11 -1.12 1.25
N LEU A 134 6.22 -0.86 0.54
CA LEU A 134 6.41 0.42 -0.15
C LEU A 134 5.29 0.69 -1.15
N LEU A 135 4.96 -0.31 -1.99
CA LEU A 135 3.93 -0.17 -3.02
C LEU A 135 2.54 0.04 -2.41
N HIS A 136 2.22 -0.60 -1.28
CA HIS A 136 0.98 -0.38 -0.53
C HIS A 136 0.84 1.09 -0.09
N GLU A 137 1.88 1.64 0.53
CA GLU A 137 1.83 3.05 0.98
C GLU A 137 1.79 4.02 -0.21
N TYR A 138 2.54 3.72 -1.27
CA TYR A 138 2.62 4.56 -2.46
C TYR A 138 1.34 4.52 -3.31
N SER A 139 0.63 3.40 -3.39
CA SER A 139 -0.68 3.32 -4.07
C SER A 139 -1.70 4.22 -3.39
N SER A 140 -1.65 4.30 -2.06
CA SER A 140 -2.48 5.21 -1.27
C SER A 140 -2.25 6.68 -1.63
N VAL A 141 -0.98 7.09 -1.77
CA VAL A 141 -0.61 8.44 -2.24
C VAL A 141 -1.17 8.71 -3.64
N PHE A 142 -0.98 7.77 -4.55
CA PHE A 142 -1.47 7.87 -5.92
C PHE A 142 -2.99 8.03 -5.97
N VAL A 143 -3.74 7.21 -5.23
CA VAL A 143 -5.21 7.26 -5.22
C VAL A 143 -5.73 8.56 -4.61
N GLN A 144 -5.09 9.09 -3.56
CA GLN A 144 -5.45 10.41 -3.03
C GLN A 144 -5.30 11.49 -4.10
N ARG A 145 -4.21 11.47 -4.88
CA ARG A 145 -4.00 12.39 -6.01
C ARG A 145 -5.01 12.18 -7.13
N LEU A 146 -5.34 10.94 -7.46
CA LEU A 146 -6.35 10.60 -8.46
C LEU A 146 -7.71 11.21 -8.09
N ILE A 147 -8.15 11.05 -6.83
CA ILE A 147 -9.43 11.62 -6.34
C ILE A 147 -9.41 13.15 -6.29
N LEU A 148 -8.27 13.75 -5.92
CA LEU A 148 -8.15 15.20 -5.92
C LEU A 148 -8.23 15.78 -7.34
N SER A 149 -7.75 15.05 -8.35
CA SER A 149 -7.76 15.52 -9.75
C SER A 149 -9.14 15.50 -10.42
N LYS A 150 -10.10 14.66 -9.99
CA LYS A 150 -11.45 14.62 -10.60
C LYS A 150 -12.32 15.85 -10.32
N GLY A 151 -11.96 16.69 -9.34
CA GLY A 151 -12.62 17.98 -9.08
C GLY A 151 -14.05 17.90 -8.49
N GLY A 152 -14.58 16.71 -8.20
CA GLY A 152 -15.92 16.55 -7.62
C GLY A 152 -16.28 15.09 -7.27
N GLY A 153 -17.47 14.89 -6.68
CA GLY A 153 -17.93 13.58 -6.21
C GLY A 153 -17.41 13.22 -4.81
N TRP A 154 -17.44 11.93 -4.47
CA TRP A 154 -16.97 11.42 -3.19
C TRP A 154 -15.45 11.54 -3.04
N GLN A 155 -15.00 11.75 -1.80
CA GLN A 155 -13.63 12.05 -1.39
C GLN A 155 -12.96 10.85 -0.73
N TYR A 156 -11.62 10.77 -0.74
CA TYR A 156 -10.85 9.62 -0.26
C TYR A 156 -11.32 9.08 1.11
N HIS A 157 -11.45 9.95 2.12
CA HIS A 157 -11.85 9.55 3.48
C HIS A 157 -13.34 9.16 3.63
N GLN A 158 -14.14 9.25 2.55
CA GLN A 158 -15.52 8.78 2.52
C GLN A 158 -15.64 7.33 2.04
N ALA A 159 -14.56 6.73 1.53
CA ALA A 159 -14.56 5.30 1.23
C ALA A 159 -14.49 4.47 2.51
N ASP A 160 -15.09 3.28 2.44
CA ASP A 160 -15.00 2.33 3.53
C ASP A 160 -13.56 1.80 3.67
N PRO A 161 -13.08 1.53 4.89
CA PRO A 161 -11.71 1.07 5.13
C PRO A 161 -11.30 -0.17 4.32
N TRP A 162 -12.24 -1.08 4.06
CA TRP A 162 -11.97 -2.29 3.27
C TRP A 162 -11.59 -1.97 1.82
N PHE A 163 -12.15 -0.90 1.26
CA PHE A 163 -11.87 -0.51 -0.11
C PHE A 163 -10.52 0.18 -0.18
N LEU A 164 -10.21 1.06 0.77
CA LEU A 164 -8.90 1.72 0.86
C LEU A 164 -7.78 0.68 1.04
N GLN A 165 -7.83 -0.09 2.13
CA GLN A 165 -6.78 -1.04 2.48
C GLN A 165 -6.74 -2.24 1.54
N GLY A 166 -7.90 -2.75 1.14
CA GLY A 166 -8.00 -3.86 0.19
C GLY A 166 -7.49 -3.49 -1.19
N PHE A 167 -7.67 -2.23 -1.62
CA PHE A 167 -7.12 -1.75 -2.88
C PHE A 167 -5.59 -1.69 -2.82
N ASP A 168 -5.04 -1.10 -1.76
CA ASP A 168 -3.59 -1.00 -1.59
C ASP A 168 -2.94 -2.40 -1.52
N GLU A 169 -3.53 -3.34 -0.78
CA GLU A 169 -3.07 -4.74 -0.74
C GLU A 169 -3.18 -5.44 -2.10
N PHE A 170 -4.20 -5.11 -2.89
CA PHE A 170 -4.40 -5.66 -4.24
C PHE A 170 -3.30 -5.20 -5.19
N ILE A 171 -3.03 -3.90 -5.22
CA ILE A 171 -1.95 -3.33 -6.03
C ILE A 171 -0.61 -3.86 -5.58
N ALA A 172 -0.35 -3.84 -4.27
CA ALA A 172 0.89 -4.30 -3.68
C ALA A 172 1.16 -5.78 -4.01
N SER A 173 0.13 -6.63 -3.92
CA SER A 173 0.25 -8.06 -4.22
C SER A 173 0.47 -8.34 -5.71
N ARG A 174 -0.14 -7.56 -6.60
CA ARG A 174 -0.04 -7.74 -8.04
C ARG A 174 1.25 -7.17 -8.63
N GLY A 175 1.71 -6.04 -8.11
CA GLY A 175 2.95 -5.39 -8.53
C GLY A 175 4.21 -6.08 -7.99
N ALA A 176 4.21 -6.50 -6.72
CA ALA A 176 5.42 -7.06 -6.11
C ALA A 176 5.88 -8.38 -6.74
N ASP A 177 4.95 -9.29 -7.00
CA ASP A 177 5.21 -10.53 -7.71
C ASP A 177 3.88 -11.10 -8.23
N GLY A 178 3.67 -10.95 -9.55
CA GLY A 178 2.47 -11.44 -10.21
C GLY A 178 2.31 -12.96 -10.17
N GLU A 179 3.41 -13.72 -10.10
CA GLU A 179 3.37 -15.19 -10.03
C GLU A 179 2.82 -15.66 -8.67
N ARG A 180 3.11 -14.88 -7.62
CA ARG A 180 2.59 -15.13 -6.26
C ARG A 180 1.24 -14.50 -5.98
N PHE A 181 0.66 -13.74 -6.92
CA PHE A 181 -0.65 -13.11 -6.73
C PHE A 181 -1.72 -14.16 -6.43
N THR A 182 -1.80 -15.22 -7.23
CA THR A 182 -2.79 -16.30 -7.04
C THR A 182 -2.61 -17.01 -5.69
N GLU A 183 -1.37 -17.30 -5.30
CA GLU A 183 -1.09 -17.92 -3.98
C GLU A 183 -1.54 -17.02 -2.82
N ARG A 184 -1.28 -15.71 -2.91
CA ARG A 184 -1.71 -14.72 -1.92
C ARG A 184 -3.23 -14.61 -1.90
N LEU A 185 -3.88 -14.58 -3.06
CA LEU A 185 -5.34 -14.58 -3.18
C LEU A 185 -5.95 -15.80 -2.50
N GLU A 186 -5.45 -17.00 -2.81
CA GLU A 186 -5.94 -18.24 -2.21
C GLU A 186 -5.77 -18.28 -0.69
N LYS A 187 -4.63 -17.78 -0.17
CA LYS A 187 -4.43 -17.64 1.29
C LYS A 187 -5.48 -16.76 1.96
N ARG A 188 -6.02 -15.76 1.25
CA ARG A 188 -7.07 -14.85 1.75
C ARG A 188 -8.46 -15.41 1.53
N LEU A 189 -8.69 -16.17 0.45
CA LEU A 189 -9.97 -16.83 0.20
C LEU A 189 -10.23 -18.02 1.13
N ALA A 190 -9.20 -18.78 1.52
CA ALA A 190 -9.34 -19.93 2.42
C ALA A 190 -10.12 -19.65 3.72
N PRO A 191 -9.81 -18.62 4.54
CA PRO A 191 -10.61 -18.28 5.70
C PRO A 191 -12.02 -17.80 5.37
N ILE A 192 -12.23 -17.09 4.25
CA ILE A 192 -13.55 -16.63 3.83
C ILE A 192 -14.44 -17.81 3.40
N ARG A 193 -13.90 -18.77 2.65
CA ARG A 193 -14.64 -20.01 2.29
C ARG A 193 -15.06 -20.80 3.53
N ARG A 194 -14.23 -20.81 4.59
CA ARG A 194 -14.58 -21.44 5.89
C ARG A 194 -15.58 -20.63 6.71
N GLN A 195 -15.60 -19.31 6.57
CA GLN A 195 -16.48 -18.39 7.28
C GLN A 195 -17.05 -17.35 6.29
N PRO A 196 -18.06 -17.72 5.47
CA PRO A 196 -18.56 -16.84 4.41
C PRO A 196 -19.07 -15.48 4.90
N ASP A 197 -19.52 -15.45 6.16
CA ASP A 197 -20.00 -14.26 6.85
C ASP A 197 -18.92 -13.20 7.11
N ARG A 198 -17.64 -13.50 6.84
CA ARG A 198 -16.55 -12.52 6.86
C ARG A 198 -16.72 -11.42 5.83
N VAL A 199 -17.46 -11.68 4.74
CA VAL A 199 -17.78 -10.69 3.72
C VAL A 199 -19.29 -10.71 3.45
N LYS A 200 -19.96 -9.58 3.71
CA LYS A 200 -21.40 -9.42 3.51
C LYS A 200 -21.70 -8.19 2.68
N PHE A 201 -22.56 -8.36 1.68
CA PHE A 201 -23.09 -7.30 0.84
C PHE A 201 -24.58 -7.14 1.19
N ALA A 202 -24.88 -6.16 2.04
CA ALA A 202 -26.24 -5.93 2.55
C ALA A 202 -26.77 -4.58 2.04
N LYS A 203 -26.75 -3.54 2.89
CA LYS A 203 -26.97 -2.14 2.47
C LYS A 203 -25.66 -1.42 2.12
N ASP A 204 -24.55 -2.09 2.43
CA ASP A 204 -23.16 -1.70 2.36
C ASP A 204 -22.31 -2.99 2.21
N ILE A 205 -21.03 -2.85 1.92
CA ILE A 205 -20.06 -3.96 1.96
C ILE A 205 -19.42 -3.97 3.33
N ARG A 206 -19.53 -5.09 4.04
CA ARG A 206 -18.92 -5.30 5.35
C ARG A 206 -17.92 -6.42 5.26
N VAL A 207 -16.74 -6.17 5.79
CA VAL A 207 -15.68 -7.17 5.91
C VAL A 207 -15.20 -7.29 7.35
N SER A 208 -14.72 -8.47 7.75
CA SER A 208 -14.15 -8.69 9.08
C SER A 208 -12.70 -8.21 9.18
N ASP A 209 -11.94 -8.26 8.10
CA ASP A 209 -10.57 -7.75 7.99
C ASP A 209 -10.44 -6.79 6.78
N PRO A 210 -10.28 -5.47 7.01
CA PRO A 210 -10.20 -4.49 5.91
C PRO A 210 -9.01 -4.72 4.97
N TYR A 211 -7.94 -5.39 5.42
CA TYR A 211 -6.79 -5.70 4.59
C TYR A 211 -7.04 -7.00 3.82
N GLY A 212 -7.13 -8.12 4.53
CA GLY A 212 -7.19 -9.45 3.91
C GLY A 212 -8.51 -9.73 3.19
N ASP A 213 -9.64 -9.47 3.84
CA ASP A 213 -10.95 -9.69 3.23
C ASP A 213 -11.25 -8.57 2.21
N GLY A 214 -10.82 -7.32 2.49
CA GLY A 214 -10.92 -6.20 1.55
C GLY A 214 -10.19 -6.46 0.23
N PHE A 215 -8.97 -6.99 0.30
CA PHE A 215 -8.19 -7.42 -0.87
C PHE A 215 -8.95 -8.44 -1.72
N ALA A 216 -9.56 -9.45 -1.07
CA ALA A 216 -10.36 -10.44 -1.78
C ALA A 216 -11.59 -9.82 -2.46
N VAL A 217 -12.25 -8.84 -1.82
CA VAL A 217 -13.35 -8.10 -2.43
C VAL A 217 -12.88 -7.30 -3.64
N VAL A 218 -11.75 -6.61 -3.56
CA VAL A 218 -11.20 -5.85 -4.70
C VAL A 218 -10.82 -6.78 -5.85
N ALA A 219 -10.21 -7.93 -5.58
CA ALA A 219 -9.91 -8.94 -6.58
C ALA A 219 -11.19 -9.45 -7.27
N PHE A 220 -12.23 -9.77 -6.49
CA PHE A 220 -13.55 -10.12 -7.02
C PHE A 220 -14.13 -9.04 -7.95
N LEU A 221 -14.08 -7.76 -7.54
CA LEU A 221 -14.58 -6.66 -8.34
C LEU A 221 -13.82 -6.55 -9.67
N HIS A 222 -12.49 -6.64 -9.62
CA HIS A 222 -11.63 -6.61 -10.79
C HIS A 222 -11.92 -7.78 -11.74
N GLU A 223 -12.05 -9.01 -11.25
CA GLU A 223 -12.25 -10.19 -12.09
C GLU A 223 -13.68 -10.31 -12.64
N THR A 224 -14.68 -9.87 -11.87
CA THR A 224 -16.09 -10.05 -12.24
C THR A 224 -16.61 -8.90 -13.11
N PHE A 225 -16.16 -7.67 -12.87
CA PHE A 225 -16.63 -6.47 -13.57
C PHE A 225 -15.58 -5.87 -14.51
N GLY A 226 -14.41 -6.50 -14.60
CA GLY A 226 -13.31 -6.13 -15.48
C GLY A 226 -12.28 -5.21 -14.82
N PRO A 227 -11.10 -5.08 -15.46
CA PRO A 227 -9.94 -4.41 -14.87
C PRO A 227 -10.19 -2.94 -14.50
N ASP A 228 -11.09 -2.26 -15.21
CA ASP A 228 -11.39 -0.85 -14.97
C ASP A 228 -12.42 -0.61 -13.86
N ALA A 229 -13.10 -1.64 -13.35
CA ALA A 229 -14.24 -1.46 -12.44
C ALA A 229 -13.84 -0.69 -11.17
N VAL A 230 -12.72 -1.08 -10.57
CA VAL A 230 -12.18 -0.45 -9.35
C VAL A 230 -11.77 1.00 -9.61
N ARG A 231 -11.09 1.26 -10.74
CA ARG A 231 -10.72 2.62 -11.16
C ARG A 231 -11.96 3.50 -11.39
N LYS A 232 -13.01 2.97 -12.00
CA LYS A 232 -14.26 3.70 -12.23
C LYS A 232 -14.97 4.06 -10.92
N ILE A 233 -14.86 3.22 -9.88
CA ILE A 233 -15.36 3.56 -8.54
C ILE A 233 -14.62 4.78 -7.99
N TRP A 234 -13.27 4.80 -8.04
CA TRP A 234 -12.44 5.94 -7.63
C TRP A 234 -12.81 7.24 -8.36
N LEU A 235 -13.00 7.14 -9.67
CA LEU A 235 -13.29 8.27 -10.56
C LEU A 235 -14.78 8.62 -10.66
N SER A 236 -15.64 7.91 -9.93
CA SER A 236 -17.09 8.13 -10.02
C SER A 236 -17.46 9.56 -9.60
N PRO A 237 -18.38 10.22 -10.34
CA PRO A 237 -18.89 11.55 -10.01
C PRO A 237 -19.94 11.50 -8.88
N GLU A 238 -20.34 10.31 -8.43
CA GLU A 238 -21.32 10.14 -7.36
C GLU A 238 -20.88 10.81 -6.06
N ARG A 239 -21.85 11.35 -5.30
CA ARG A 239 -21.58 12.11 -4.07
C ARG A 239 -21.24 11.25 -2.86
N SER A 240 -21.50 9.95 -2.92
CA SER A 240 -21.16 9.00 -1.85
C SER A 240 -20.48 7.76 -2.42
N PHE A 241 -19.60 7.17 -1.62
CA PHE A 241 -18.88 5.96 -1.98
C PHE A 241 -19.83 4.80 -2.31
N SER A 242 -20.85 4.58 -1.49
CA SER A 242 -21.85 3.53 -1.73
C SER A 242 -22.56 3.68 -3.09
N ARG A 243 -22.96 4.91 -3.46
CA ARG A 243 -23.55 5.16 -4.78
C ARG A 243 -22.55 4.98 -5.91
N ALA A 244 -21.30 5.37 -5.71
CA ALA A 244 -20.23 5.14 -6.68
C ALA A 244 -20.05 3.64 -6.98
N VAL A 245 -20.14 2.78 -5.97
CA VAL A 245 -20.07 1.32 -6.12
C VAL A 245 -21.26 0.81 -6.94
N GLU A 246 -22.50 1.10 -6.53
CA GLU A 246 -23.69 0.61 -7.23
C GLU A 246 -23.75 1.09 -8.69
N SER A 247 -23.51 2.39 -8.93
CA SER A 247 -23.61 2.98 -10.27
C SER A 247 -22.52 2.48 -11.21
N THR A 248 -21.30 2.30 -10.71
CA THR A 248 -20.18 1.78 -11.51
C THR A 248 -20.38 0.32 -11.89
N LEU A 249 -20.84 -0.50 -10.95
CA LEU A 249 -21.00 -1.94 -11.15
C LEU A 249 -22.33 -2.29 -11.83
N GLY A 250 -23.26 -1.34 -11.92
CA GLY A 250 -24.58 -1.54 -12.53
C GLY A 250 -25.43 -2.59 -11.79
N THR A 251 -25.22 -2.73 -10.48
CA THR A 251 -25.87 -3.75 -9.65
C THR A 251 -26.07 -3.25 -8.22
N ASP A 252 -27.14 -3.69 -7.58
CA ASP A 252 -27.36 -3.51 -6.15
C ASP A 252 -26.55 -4.51 -5.31
N TYR A 253 -26.45 -4.25 -4.00
CA TYR A 253 -25.71 -5.10 -3.07
C TYR A 253 -26.23 -6.54 -2.94
N PRO A 254 -27.55 -6.83 -2.92
CA PRO A 254 -28.03 -8.21 -2.93
C PRO A 254 -27.58 -9.01 -4.17
N ASN A 255 -27.62 -8.42 -5.36
CA ASN A 255 -27.12 -9.08 -6.57
C ASN A 255 -25.58 -9.20 -6.54
N LEU A 256 -24.88 -8.22 -5.95
CA LEU A 256 -23.44 -8.29 -5.73
C LEU A 256 -23.07 -9.43 -4.76
N GLN A 257 -23.87 -9.67 -3.71
CA GLN A 257 -23.72 -10.81 -2.79
C GLN A 257 -23.81 -12.14 -3.53
N ALA A 258 -24.74 -12.27 -4.49
CA ALA A 258 -24.93 -13.48 -5.28
C ALA A 258 -23.72 -13.74 -6.19
N LYS A 259 -23.25 -12.71 -6.91
CA LYS A 259 -22.04 -12.78 -7.75
C LYS A 259 -20.80 -13.11 -6.94
N TRP A 260 -20.66 -12.54 -5.74
CA TRP A 260 -19.57 -12.87 -4.82
C TRP A 260 -19.56 -14.35 -4.44
N ARG A 261 -20.72 -14.90 -4.08
CA ARG A 261 -20.84 -16.33 -3.73
C ARG A 261 -20.50 -17.23 -4.91
N GLU A 262 -20.95 -16.88 -6.11
CA GLU A 262 -20.60 -17.59 -7.33
C GLU A 262 -19.08 -17.54 -7.57
N TRP A 263 -18.48 -16.36 -7.47
CA TRP A 263 -17.04 -16.18 -7.66
C TRP A 263 -16.21 -17.00 -6.66
N LEU A 264 -16.62 -17.07 -5.38
CA LEU A 264 -15.94 -17.88 -4.37
C LEU A 264 -15.89 -19.39 -4.67
N THR A 265 -16.77 -19.89 -5.53
CA THR A 265 -16.82 -21.30 -5.96
C THR A 265 -15.91 -21.61 -7.14
N LYS A 266 -15.36 -20.59 -7.81
CA LYS A 266 -14.39 -20.79 -8.89
C LYS A 266 -13.09 -21.31 -8.28
N GLU A 267 -12.57 -22.40 -8.83
CA GLU A 267 -11.17 -22.79 -8.59
C GLU A 267 -10.29 -21.67 -9.14
N THR A 268 -9.39 -21.17 -8.29
CA THR A 268 -8.54 -19.99 -8.54
C THR A 268 -7.10 -20.43 -8.73
#